data_AF-A0AAP5Y8Q5-F1
#
_entry.id   AF-A0AAP5Y8Q5-F1
#
_cell.length_a   1.000
_cell.length_b   1.000
_cell.length_c   1.000
_cell.angle_alpha   90.00
_cell.angle_beta   90.00
_cell.angle_gamma   90.00
#
_symmetry.space_group_name_H-M   'P 1'
#
loop_
_entity.id
_entity.type
_entity.pdbx_description
1 polymer ?
#
loop_
_entity_poly.entity_id
_entity_poly.type
_entity_poly.pdbx_seq_one_letter_code
_entity_poly.pdbx_strand_id
1 'polypeptide(L)'
;MAYQVSNLMADVIALVEQRWVSSDEIWKVANAMELTAVEQKIDFFREFHKLVRAIPIDVFADEEQRQNLIQAVQKALDEAIDIEEEEAWEDELD
;
A
#
# COMPACT_ATOMS: atom_id res chain seq x y z
N MET A 1 -18.54 1.73 -9.83
CA MET A 1 -19.19 1.88 -8.50
C MET A 1 -18.21 2.66 -7.65
N ALA A 2 -18.69 3.58 -6.80
CA ALA A 2 -17.82 4.28 -5.87
C ALA A 2 -17.11 3.28 -4.95
N TYR A 3 -15.84 3.50 -4.63
CA TYR A 3 -15.08 2.67 -3.71
C TYR A 3 -15.69 2.75 -2.30
N GLN A 4 -16.05 1.61 -1.72
CA GLN A 4 -16.67 1.52 -0.40
C GLN A 4 -15.73 0.87 0.61
N VAL A 5 -16.00 1.04 1.90
CA VAL A 5 -15.24 0.41 2.99
C VAL A 5 -15.15 -1.11 2.84
N SER A 6 -16.22 -1.75 2.34
CA SER A 6 -16.22 -3.19 2.07
C SER A 6 -15.24 -3.59 0.96
N ASN A 7 -14.93 -2.70 0.01
CA ASN A 7 -13.93 -2.95 -1.02
C ASN A 7 -12.53 -2.99 -0.41
N LEU A 8 -12.19 -2.04 0.47
CA LEU A 8 -10.90 -2.04 1.17
C LEU A 8 -10.69 -3.33 1.97
N MET A 9 -11.68 -3.74 2.75
CA MET A 9 -11.58 -4.99 3.51
C MET A 9 -11.40 -6.21 2.59
N ALA A 10 -12.09 -6.25 1.45
CA ALA A 10 -11.92 -7.33 0.47
C ALA A 10 -10.54 -7.33 -0.17
N ASP A 11 -10.01 -6.16 -0.53
CA ASP A 11 -8.67 -6.01 -1.09
C ASP A 11 -7.60 -6.45 -0.08
N VAL A 12 -7.76 -6.08 1.20
CA VAL A 12 -6.85 -6.53 2.27
C VAL A 12 -6.90 -8.04 2.46
N ILE A 13 -8.08 -8.65 2.46
CA ILE A 13 -8.21 -10.11 2.54
C ILE A 13 -7.51 -10.77 1.34
N ALA A 14 -7.73 -10.26 0.13
CA ALA A 14 -7.08 -10.79 -1.07
C ALA A 14 -5.55 -10.69 -1.00
N LEU A 15 -5.01 -9.56 -0.51
CA LEU A 15 -3.57 -9.37 -0.32
C LEU A 15 -2.97 -10.31 0.72
N VAL A 16 -3.70 -10.55 1.81
CA VAL A 16 -3.29 -11.49 2.86
C VAL A 16 -3.28 -12.94 2.35
N GLU A 17 -4.20 -13.30 1.45
CA GLU A 17 -4.27 -14.65 0.85
C GLU A 17 -3.29 -14.84 -0.32
N GLN A 18 -2.87 -13.75 -0.97
CA GLN A 18 -1.97 -13.78 -2.12
C GLN A 18 -0.52 -14.11 -1.72
N ARG A 19 0.11 -15.03 -2.46
CA ARG A 19 1.54 -15.32 -2.34
C ARG A 19 2.35 -14.35 -3.20
N TRP A 20 3.49 -13.91 -2.68
CA TRP A 20 4.44 -13.05 -3.40
C TRP A 20 3.81 -11.74 -3.87
N VAL A 21 3.24 -11.00 -2.93
CA VAL A 21 2.75 -9.64 -3.14
C VAL A 21 3.93 -8.73 -3.46
N SER A 22 3.75 -7.84 -4.44
CA SER A 22 4.69 -6.80 -4.81
C SER A 22 4.11 -5.41 -4.53
N SER A 23 4.93 -4.36 -4.68
CA SER A 23 4.44 -2.98 -4.50
C SER A 23 3.34 -2.62 -5.49
N ASP A 24 3.33 -3.20 -6.70
CA ASP A 24 2.31 -2.94 -7.72
C ASP A 24 0.89 -3.28 -7.26
N GLU A 25 0.72 -4.37 -6.49
CA GLU A 25 -0.58 -4.70 -5.92
C GLU A 25 -1.04 -3.66 -4.89
N ILE A 26 -0.11 -3.10 -4.12
CA ILE A 26 -0.41 -2.07 -3.11
C ILE A 26 -0.83 -0.77 -3.81
N TRP A 27 -0.12 -0.39 -4.87
CA TRP A 27 -0.47 0.76 -5.72
C TRP A 27 -1.86 0.61 -6.35
N LYS A 28 -2.25 -0.59 -6.79
CA LYS A 28 -3.58 -0.84 -7.33
C LYS A 28 -4.68 -0.54 -6.32
N VAL A 29 -4.48 -0.81 -5.03
CA VAL A 29 -5.45 -0.46 -3.97
C VAL A 29 -5.60 1.06 -3.85
N ALA A 30 -4.50 1.79 -3.74
CA ALA A 30 -4.53 3.26 -3.66
C ALA A 30 -5.17 3.90 -4.92
N ASN A 31 -4.88 3.36 -6.10
CA ASN A 31 -5.46 3.82 -7.36
C ASN A 31 -6.97 3.49 -7.45
N ALA A 32 -7.41 2.33 -6.96
CA ALA A 32 -8.82 1.97 -6.90
C ALA A 32 -9.63 2.85 -5.93
N MET A 33 -8.96 3.38 -4.90
CA MET A 33 -9.48 4.40 -3.99
C MET A 33 -9.50 5.81 -4.58
N GLU A 34 -8.98 5.99 -5.80
CA GLU A 34 -8.87 7.29 -6.48
C GLU A 34 -8.04 8.31 -5.69
N LEU A 35 -7.03 7.85 -4.92
CA LEU A 35 -6.06 8.74 -4.30
C LEU A 35 -5.19 9.36 -5.41
N THR A 36 -5.28 10.67 -5.58
CA THR A 36 -4.67 11.37 -6.74
C THR A 36 -3.35 12.01 -6.37
N ALA A 37 -3.30 12.75 -5.26
CA ALA A 37 -2.10 13.40 -4.77
C ALA A 37 -1.13 12.37 -4.15
N VAL A 38 0.18 12.55 -4.38
CA VAL A 38 1.20 11.62 -3.89
C VAL A 38 1.24 11.59 -2.36
N GLU A 39 1.02 12.72 -1.70
CA GLU A 39 1.01 12.85 -0.24
C GLU A 39 -0.14 12.03 0.38
N GLN A 40 -1.30 12.00 -0.29
CA GLN A 40 -2.42 11.15 0.12
C GLN A 40 -2.08 9.67 0.04
N LYS A 41 -1.31 9.26 -0.99
CA LYS A 41 -0.84 7.88 -1.14
C LYS A 41 0.20 7.53 -0.09
N ILE A 42 1.13 8.43 0.22
CA ILE A 42 2.12 8.27 1.29
C ILE A 42 1.43 8.04 2.63
N ASP A 43 0.48 8.90 3.00
CA ASP A 43 -0.27 8.75 4.25
C ASP A 43 -1.06 7.44 4.29
N PHE A 44 -1.69 7.06 3.16
CA PHE A 44 -2.38 5.79 3.05
C PHE A 44 -1.43 4.59 3.22
N PHE A 45 -0.30 4.52 2.50
CA PHE A 45 0.65 3.42 2.62
C PHE A 45 1.27 3.33 4.01
N ARG A 46 1.51 4.47 4.67
CA ARG A 46 2.00 4.52 6.04
C ARG A 46 1.01 3.91 7.03
N GLU A 47 -0.28 4.28 6.95
CA GLU A 47 -1.32 3.67 7.79
C GLU A 47 -1.59 2.21 7.40
N PHE A 48 -1.50 1.88 6.12
CA PHE A 48 -1.69 0.52 5.65
C PHE A 48 -0.59 -0.42 6.14
N HIS A 49 0.66 0.05 6.18
CA HIS A 49 1.77 -0.70 6.76
C HIS A 49 1.54 -0.98 8.25
N LYS A 50 1.04 0.01 9.02
CA LYS A 50 0.66 -0.18 10.43
C LYS A 50 -0.47 -1.20 10.57
N LEU A 51 -1.48 -1.13 9.71
CA LEU A 51 -2.61 -2.05 9.68
C LEU A 51 -2.12 -3.49 9.46
N VAL A 52 -1.34 -3.75 8.40
CA VAL A 52 -0.82 -5.08 8.08
C VAL A 52 0.00 -5.66 9.24
N ARG A 53 0.82 -4.85 9.91
CA ARG A 53 1.60 -5.30 11.08
C ARG A 53 0.74 -5.66 12.29
N ALA A 54 -0.45 -5.05 12.41
CA ALA A 54 -1.40 -5.31 13.49
C ALA A 54 -2.27 -6.55 13.25
N ILE A 55 -2.31 -7.08 12.01
CA ILE A 55 -3.04 -8.31 11.71
C ILE A 55 -2.39 -9.49 12.46
N PRO A 56 -3.18 -10.32 13.18
CA PRO A 56 -2.65 -11.51 13.86
C PRO A 56 -1.96 -12.46 12.89
N ILE A 57 -0.85 -13.07 13.33
CA ILE A 57 -0.06 -14.00 12.51
C ILE A 57 -0.90 -15.19 11.99
N ASP A 58 -1.87 -15.65 12.78
CA ASP A 58 -2.74 -16.79 12.44
C ASP A 58 -3.67 -16.54 11.24
N VAL A 59 -3.79 -15.29 10.79
CA VAL A 59 -4.58 -14.91 9.61
C VAL A 59 -3.80 -15.17 8.32
N PHE A 60 -2.47 -15.16 8.38
CA PHE A 60 -1.59 -15.43 7.23
C PHE A 60 -1.37 -16.95 7.07
N ALA A 61 -1.02 -17.41 5.87
CA ALA A 61 -0.71 -18.84 5.69
C ALA A 61 0.58 -19.23 6.42
N ASP A 62 1.56 -18.33 6.43
CA ASP A 62 2.84 -18.50 7.12
C ASP A 62 3.51 -17.13 7.38
N GLU A 63 4.58 -17.14 8.18
CA GLU A 63 5.33 -15.92 8.52
C GLU A 63 6.04 -15.31 7.29
N GLU A 64 6.43 -16.14 6.31
CA GLU A 64 7.09 -15.65 5.09
C GLU A 64 6.14 -14.78 4.27
N GLN A 65 4.90 -15.20 4.10
CA GLN A 65 3.85 -14.43 3.43
C GLN A 65 3.56 -13.12 4.18
N ARG A 66 3.46 -13.17 5.51
CA ARG A 66 3.30 -11.97 6.34
C ARG A 66 4.43 -10.98 6.11
N GLN A 67 5.68 -11.44 6.13
CA GLN A 67 6.84 -10.59 5.89
C GLN A 67 6.87 -10.06 4.45
N ASN A 68 6.50 -10.87 3.46
CA ASN A 68 6.40 -10.43 2.08
C ASN A 68 5.38 -9.30 1.90
N LEU A 69 4.19 -9.40 2.50
CA LEU A 69 3.20 -8.32 2.42
C LEU A 69 3.69 -7.05 3.12
N ILE A 70 4.29 -7.16 4.31
CA ILE A 70 4.88 -6.01 5.02
C ILE A 70 5.92 -5.31 4.14
N GLN A 71 6.81 -6.08 3.51
CA GLN A 71 7.84 -5.53 2.61
C GLN A 71 7.25 -4.92 1.34
N ALA A 72 6.20 -5.51 0.77
CA ALA A 72 5.52 -4.96 -0.39
C ALA A 72 4.90 -3.58 -0.09
N VAL A 73 4.25 -3.43 1.06
CA VAL A 73 3.70 -2.13 1.49
C VAL A 73 4.81 -1.13 1.78
N GLN A 74 5.90 -1.54 2.43
CA GLN A 74 7.05 -0.67 2.65
C GLN A 74 7.65 -0.18 1.33
N LYS A 75 7.82 -1.07 0.35
CA LYS A 75 8.34 -0.71 -0.97
C LYS A 75 7.44 0.29 -1.70
N ALA A 76 6.12 0.12 -1.62
CA ALA A 76 5.18 1.09 -2.20
C ALA A 76 5.23 2.45 -1.50
N LEU A 77 5.42 2.47 -0.18
CA LEU A 77 5.64 3.70 0.59
C LEU A 77 6.92 4.41 0.18
N ASP A 78 8.03 3.67 0.07
CA ASP A 78 9.33 4.22 -0.34
C ASP A 78 9.24 4.80 -1.77
N GLU A 79 8.62 4.07 -2.71
CA GLU A 79 8.36 4.55 -4.08
C GLU A 79 7.52 5.83 -4.11
N ALA A 80 6.51 5.95 -3.24
CA ALA A 80 5.69 7.16 -3.18
C ALA A 80 6.46 8.36 -2.64
N ILE A 81 7.37 8.15 -1.68
CA ILE A 81 8.26 9.20 -1.17
C ILE A 81 9.24 9.64 -2.27
N ASP A 82 9.84 8.69 -3.00
CA ASP A 82 10.75 9.01 -4.11
C ASP A 82 10.06 9.88 -5.17
N ILE A 83 8.77 9.61 -5.48
CA ILE A 83 7.96 10.41 -6.41
C ILE A 83 7.69 11.81 -5.85
N GLU A 84 7.29 11.92 -4.58
CA GLU A 84 7.06 13.22 -3.92
C GLU A 84 8.33 14.08 -3.93
N GLU A 85 9.48 13.46 -3.66
CA GLU A 85 10.77 14.14 -3.74
C GLU A 85 11.01 14.63 -5.18
N GLU A 86 10.88 13.77 -6.20
CA GLU A 86 11.06 14.15 -7.62
C GLU A 86 10.14 15.30 -8.04
N GLU A 87 8.85 15.25 -7.70
CA GLU A 87 7.88 16.34 -7.96
C GLU A 87 8.31 17.65 -7.30
N ALA A 88 8.78 17.61 -6.04
CA ALA A 88 9.26 18.80 -5.34
C ALA A 88 10.53 19.40 -5.98
N TRP A 89 11.44 18.57 -6.49
CA TRP A 89 12.63 19.04 -7.22
C TRP A 89 12.26 19.70 -8.56
N GLU A 90 11.28 19.16 -9.28
CA GLU A 90 10.79 19.75 -10.53
C GLU A 90 10.15 21.12 -10.32
N ASP A 91 9.30 21.25 -9.29
CA ASP A 91 8.65 22.52 -8.91
C ASP A 91 9.64 23.63 -8.52
N GLU A 92 10.82 23.29 -7.97
CA GLU A 92 11.87 24.26 -7.63
C GLU A 92 12.66 24.78 -8.85
N LEU A 93 12.59 24.07 -9.99
CA LEU A 93 13.33 24.40 -11.21
C LEU A 93 12.53 25.24 -12.22
N ASP A 94 11.21 25.32 -12.07
CA ASP A 94 10.27 26.12 -12.87
C ASP A 94 10.06 27.56 -12.34
#